data_AF-A0A944EKV0-F1
#
_entry.id   AF-A0A944EKV0-F1
#
_cell.length_a   1.000
_cell.length_b   1.000
_cell.length_c   1.000
_cell.angle_alpha   90.00
_cell.angle_beta   90.00
_cell.angle_gamma   90.00
#
_symmetry.space_group_name_H-M   'P 1'
#
loop_
_entity.id
_entity.type
_entity.pdbx_description
1 polymer ?
#
loop_
_entity_poly.entity_id
_entity_poly.type
_entity_poly.pdbx_seq_one_letter_code
_entity_poly.pdbx_strand_id
1 'polypeptide(L)'
;MTTTARIERLAECAPRFGSDTDRDRARLAALVDSTAGTLSCGGDVSLGFYLERPTFMSLALVTCSPNRTAPDPGCPLRRPARGREGP
;
A
#
# COMPACT_ATOMS: atom_id res chain seq x y z
N MET A 1 3.77 6.37 10.32
CA MET A 1 2.63 6.23 9.39
C MET A 1 2.12 4.81 9.51
N THR A 2 0.96 4.65 10.13
CA THR A 2 0.34 3.37 10.45
C THR A 2 -0.42 2.88 9.21
N THR A 3 -0.27 1.59 8.87
CA THR A 3 -0.86 0.90 7.70
C THR A 3 -2.36 1.17 7.49
N THR A 4 -3.07 1.53 8.55
CA THR A 4 -4.51 1.86 8.57
C THR A 4 -4.90 3.01 7.65
N ALA A 5 -4.07 4.06 7.52
CA ALA A 5 -4.44 5.29 6.79
C ALA A 5 -4.58 5.11 5.26
N ARG A 6 -4.08 4.01 4.69
CA ARG A 6 -4.22 3.72 3.25
C ARG A 6 -5.36 2.75 2.92
N ILE A 7 -5.81 1.96 3.90
CA ILE A 7 -6.97 1.08 3.73
C ILE A 7 -8.24 1.93 3.54
N GLU A 8 -8.36 3.03 4.29
CA GLU A 8 -9.44 4.00 4.14
C GLU A 8 -9.47 4.59 2.71
N ARG A 9 -8.30 4.87 2.11
CA ARG A 9 -8.23 5.39 0.74
C ARG A 9 -8.69 4.41 -0.32
N LEU A 10 -8.46 3.10 -0.12
CA LEU A 10 -8.99 2.06 -1.01
C LEU A 10 -10.52 1.96 -0.89
N ALA A 11 -11.04 2.01 0.33
CA ALA A 11 -12.49 1.99 0.58
C ALA A 11 -13.19 3.24 -0.01
N GLU A 12 -12.58 4.42 0.09
CA GLU A 12 -13.10 5.66 -0.52
C GLU A 12 -13.15 5.61 -2.06
N CYS A 13 -12.25 4.84 -2.68
CA CYS A 13 -12.24 4.63 -4.13
C CYS A 13 -13.18 3.52 -4.60
N ALA A 14 -13.78 2.74 -3.68
CA ALA A 14 -14.63 1.59 -3.99
C ALA A 14 -15.75 1.84 -5.02
N PRO A 15 -16.49 2.96 -4.98
CA PRO A 15 -17.56 3.21 -5.94
C PRO A 15 -17.05 3.45 -7.37
N ARG A 16 -15.79 3.87 -7.51
CA ARG A 16 -15.20 4.29 -8.78
C ARG A 16 -14.55 3.14 -9.54
N PHE A 17 -14.46 1.94 -8.97
CA PHE A 17 -13.87 0.79 -9.66
C PHE A 17 -14.72 0.38 -10.87
N GLY A 18 -14.08 0.26 -12.03
CA GLY A 18 -14.75 0.04 -13.31
C GLY A 18 -15.24 -1.39 -13.52
N SER A 19 -14.72 -2.36 -12.77
CA SER A 19 -15.15 -3.76 -12.87
C SER A 19 -15.98 -4.17 -11.65
N ASP A 20 -17.04 -4.96 -11.88
CA ASP A 20 -17.84 -5.55 -10.79
C ASP A 20 -16.98 -6.42 -9.87
N THR A 21 -16.00 -7.13 -10.45
CA THR A 21 -15.06 -7.96 -9.71
C THR A 21 -14.15 -7.13 -8.80
N ASP A 22 -13.77 -5.91 -9.17
CA ASP A 22 -12.97 -5.01 -8.33
C ASP A 22 -13.84 -4.27 -7.29
N ARG A 23 -15.16 -4.18 -7.51
CA ARG A 23 -16.15 -3.68 -6.54
C ARG A 23 -16.61 -4.74 -5.54
N ASP A 24 -16.35 -6.02 -5.79
CA ASP A 24 -16.72 -7.12 -4.91
C ASP A 24 -16.08 -6.92 -3.52
N ARG A 25 -16.95 -6.69 -2.53
CA ARG A 25 -16.55 -6.44 -1.14
C ARG A 25 -15.81 -7.61 -0.53
N ALA A 26 -16.18 -8.85 -0.84
CA ALA A 26 -15.51 -10.04 -0.32
C ALA A 26 -14.08 -10.15 -0.90
N ARG A 27 -13.94 -9.85 -2.19
CA ARG A 27 -12.62 -9.81 -2.84
C ARG A 27 -11.76 -8.68 -2.31
N LEU A 28 -12.33 -7.49 -2.10
CA LEU A 28 -11.62 -6.36 -1.48
C LEU A 28 -11.17 -6.69 -0.05
N ALA A 29 -12.02 -7.34 0.75
CA ALA A 29 -11.64 -7.79 2.09
C ALA A 29 -10.48 -8.80 2.05
N ALA A 30 -10.55 -9.81 1.18
CA ALA A 30 -9.46 -10.78 1.00
C ALA A 30 -8.15 -10.12 0.54
N LEU A 31 -8.24 -9.10 -0.32
CA LEU A 31 -7.08 -8.34 -0.77
C LEU A 31 -6.45 -7.53 0.36
N VAL A 32 -7.28 -6.93 1.22
CA VAL A 32 -6.84 -6.22 2.42
C VAL A 32 -6.14 -7.17 3.39
N ASP A 33 -6.72 -8.33 3.66
CA ASP A 33 -6.15 -9.33 4.56
C ASP A 33 -4.80 -9.86 4.04
N SER A 34 -4.72 -10.18 2.75
CA SER A 34 -3.48 -10.59 2.09
C SER A 34 -2.42 -9.50 2.18
N THR A 35 -2.79 -8.25 1.87
CA THR A 35 -1.89 -7.09 1.94
C THR A 35 -1.37 -6.89 3.37
N ALA A 36 -2.23 -6.98 4.38
CA ALA A 36 -1.85 -6.87 5.78
C ALA A 36 -0.88 -8.00 6.20
N GLY A 37 -1.14 -9.23 5.75
CA GLY A 37 -0.25 -10.37 5.92
C GLY A 37 1.14 -10.14 5.33
N THR A 38 1.21 -9.72 4.07
CA THR A 38 2.49 -9.44 3.39
C THR A 38 3.28 -8.32 4.09
N LEU A 39 2.62 -7.21 4.43
CA LEU A 39 3.25 -6.07 5.09
C LEU A 39 3.72 -6.42 6.52
N SER A 40 2.94 -7.20 7.28
CA SER A 40 3.34 -7.64 8.61
C SER A 40 4.58 -8.55 8.58
N CYS A 41 4.77 -9.28 7.47
CA CYS A 41 5.97 -10.05 7.20
C CYS A 41 7.12 -9.23 6.63
N GLY A 42 6.93 -7.93 6.36
CA GLY A 42 7.96 -7.04 5.83
C GLY A 42 8.21 -7.19 4.33
N GLY A 43 7.19 -7.64 3.60
CA GLY A 43 7.17 -7.65 2.14
C GLY A 43 6.40 -6.45 1.59
N ASP A 44 6.74 -6.07 0.36
CA ASP A 44 6.11 -4.96 -0.35
C ASP A 44 4.90 -5.42 -1.17
N VAL A 45 3.97 -4.51 -1.45
CA VAL A 45 2.74 -4.78 -2.21
C VAL A 45 2.56 -3.75 -3.32
N SER A 46 2.23 -4.21 -4.52
CA SER A 46 1.84 -3.35 -5.64
C SER A 46 0.49 -3.80 -6.20
N LEU A 47 -0.48 -2.89 -6.24
CA LEU A 47 -1.84 -3.12 -6.70
C LEU A 47 -2.19 -2.18 -7.85
N GLY A 48 -2.99 -2.66 -8.79
CA GLY A 48 -3.46 -1.90 -9.94
C GLY A 48 -4.94 -2.13 -10.18
N PHE A 49 -5.69 -1.05 -10.39
CA PHE A 49 -7.12 -1.09 -10.61
C PHE A 49 -7.55 -0.13 -11.71
N TYR A 50 -8.49 -0.55 -12.55
CA TYR A 50 -9.21 0.38 -13.39
C TYR A 50 -10.35 0.99 -12.59
N LEU A 51 -10.39 2.32 -12.54
CA LEU A 51 -11.52 3.07 -12.01
C LEU A 51 -12.55 3.24 -13.14
N GLU A 52 -13.01 4.44 -13.42
CA GLU A 52 -13.83 4.71 -14.60
C GLU A 52 -12.92 4.88 -15.82
N ARG A 53 -13.07 4.02 -16.84
CA ARG A 53 -12.22 4.07 -18.04
C ARG A 53 -12.20 5.49 -18.63
N PRO A 54 -11.01 6.03 -18.98
CA PRO A 54 -9.72 5.36 -19.10
C PRO A 54 -8.83 5.41 -17.83
N THR A 55 -9.39 5.76 -16.67
CA THR A 55 -8.62 6.02 -15.45
C THR A 55 -8.08 4.74 -14.81
N PHE A 56 -6.77 4.71 -14.55
CA PHE A 56 -6.07 3.63 -13.86
C PHE A 56 -5.45 4.15 -12.55
N MET A 57 -5.64 3.38 -11.47
CA MET A 57 -5.04 3.64 -10.16
C MET A 57 -3.98 2.57 -9.89
N SER A 58 -2.76 3.02 -9.63
CA SER A 58 -1.68 2.18 -9.12
C SER A 58 -1.37 2.56 -7.68
N LEU A 59 -1.21 1.56 -6.81
CA LEU A 59 -0.85 1.72 -5.41
C LEU A 59 0.33 0.81 -5.08
N ALA A 60 1.46 1.41 -4.71
CA ALA A 60 2.62 0.70 -4.18
C ALA A 60 2.81 1.00 -2.68
N LEU A 61 2.98 -0.06 -1.89
CA LEU A 61 3.25 -0.05 -0.47
C LEU A 61 4.62 -0.70 -0.25
N VAL A 62 5.57 0.10 0.22
CA VAL A 62 6.92 -0.37 0.52
C VAL A 62 7.13 -0.34 2.03
N THR A 63 7.44 -1.50 2.60
CA THR A 63 7.75 -1.68 4.01
C THR A 63 9.18 -1.31 4.31
N CYS A 64 9.37 -0.28 5.13
CA CYS A 64 10.68 0.08 5.66
C CYS A 64 11.07 -0.71 6.92
N SER A 65 10.09 -1.35 7.58
CA SER A 65 10.27 -2.15 8.78
C SER A 65 8.95 -2.91 9.08
N PRO A 66 8.99 -4.22 9.37
CA PRO A 66 10.16 -5.09 9.20
C PRO A 66 10.58 -5.09 7.72
N ASN A 67 11.89 -5.12 7.44
CA ASN A 67 12.40 -5.27 6.08
C ASN A 67 13.24 -6.54 6.08
N ARG A 68 12.75 -7.60 5.43
CA ARG A 68 13.45 -8.90 5.41
C ARG A 68 14.61 -8.94 4.41
N THR A 69 14.56 -8.13 3.36
CA THR A 69 15.60 -8.10 2.31
C THR A 69 16.79 -7.23 2.71
N ALA A 70 16.56 -6.21 3.53
CA ALA A 70 17.60 -5.37 4.12
C ALA A 70 17.19 -4.94 5.56
N PRO A 71 17.46 -5.77 6.59
CA PRO A 71 17.06 -5.49 7.97
C PRO A 71 17.89 -4.41 8.66
N ASP A 72 19.13 -4.19 8.24
CA ASP A 72 20.06 -3.21 8.84
C ASP A 72 19.64 -1.74 8.72
N PRO A 73 19.17 -1.25 7.55
CA PRO A 73 18.65 0.11 7.47
C PRO A 73 17.33 0.21 8.25
N GLY A 74 17.38 0.83 9.43
CA GLY A 74 16.18 1.21 10.17
C GLY A 74 15.27 2.12 9.35
N CYS A 75 13.96 2.08 9.61
CA CYS A 75 12.99 2.83 8.81
C CYS A 75 13.35 4.34 8.72
N PRO A 76 13.43 4.94 7.52
CA PRO A 76 13.85 6.33 7.35
C PRO A 76 12.87 7.32 7.99
N LEU A 77 11.64 6.92 8.26
CA LEU A 77 10.65 7.73 9.01
C LEU A 77 10.86 7.70 10.53
N ARG A 78 11.66 6.76 11.05
CA ARG A 78 12.04 6.71 12.48
C ARG A 78 13.26 7.57 12.78
N ARG A 79 14.07 7.89 11.77
CA ARG A 79 15.13 8.89 11.89
C ARG A 79 14.53 10.24 11.51
N PRO A 80 14.60 11.29 12.35
CA PRO A 80 14.26 12.63 11.86
C PRO A 80 15.13 12.90 10.65
N ALA A 81 14.52 13.36 9.55
CA ALA A 81 15.22 13.61 8.30
C ALA A 81 16.41 14.55 8.58
N ARG A 82 17.63 14.02 8.59
CA ARG A 82 18.80 14.87 8.37
C ARG A 82 18.61 15.41 6.96
N GLY A 83 18.56 16.74 6.87
CA GLY A 83 18.29 17.46 5.64
C GLY A 83 19.11 16.93 4.48
N ARG A 84 18.56 17.06 3.27
CA ARG A 84 19.34 17.00 2.05
C ARG A 84 20.42 18.08 2.13
N GLU A 85 21.61 17.76 2.63
CA GLU A 85 22.83 18.45 2.27
C GLU A 85 23.52 17.57 1.22
N GLY A 86 23.34 17.96 -0.04
CA GLY A 86 24.19 17.51 -1.13
C GLY A 86 25.43 18.40 -1.24
N PRO A 87 26.47 17.96 -1.97
CA PRO A 87 27.40 18.89 -2.60
C PRO A 87 26.75 19.62 -3.79
#